data_AF-A0A7V8NSE0-F1
#
_entry.id   AF-A0A7V8NSE0-F1
#
_cell.length_a   1.000
_cell.length_b   1.000
_cell.length_c   1.000
_cell.angle_alpha   90.00
_cell.angle_beta   90.00
_cell.angle_gamma   90.00
#
_symmetry.space_group_name_H-M   'P 1'
#
loop_
_entity.id
_entity.type
_entity.pdbx_description
1 polymer ?
#
loop_
_entity_poly.entity_id
_entity_poly.type
_entity_poly.pdbx_seq_one_letter_code
_entity_poly.pdbx_strand_id
1 'polypeptide(L)'
;MCSVLIKGGTRGEICRLLDPSVFQDPLRRVVFEEICQLGSIDSRRLRELLPARVTTRGFPDFDLHAFLAPQEVSEKEIDQLFESALQLLDLSHAGEENLRD
;
A
#
# COMPACT_ATOMS: atom_id res chain seq x y z
N MET A 1 -5.85 -0.40 8.67
CA MET A 1 -5.02 -0.81 9.81
C MET A 1 -3.57 -0.64 9.41
N CYS A 2 -2.85 0.33 9.98
CA CYS A 2 -1.43 0.52 9.71
C CYS A 2 -0.67 0.07 10.97
N SER A 3 -0.08 -1.12 10.94
CA SER A 3 0.72 -1.62 12.08
C SER A 3 1.80 -0.59 12.42
N VAL A 4 2.03 -0.32 13.70
CA VAL A 4 3.00 0.68 14.18
C VAL A 4 4.45 0.20 13.97
N LEU A 5 4.63 -1.05 13.53
CA LEU A 5 5.92 -1.72 13.43
C LEU A 5 6.75 -1.23 12.23
N ILE A 6 6.12 -0.71 11.19
CA ILE A 6 6.84 -0.18 10.01
C ILE A 6 6.89 1.35 10.09
N LYS A 7 8.08 1.91 10.34
CA LYS A 7 8.29 3.36 10.32
C LYS A 7 7.84 3.94 8.96
N GLY A 8 7.22 5.13 8.97
CA GLY A 8 6.68 5.75 7.76
C GLY A 8 7.68 5.87 6.60
N GLY A 9 8.96 6.08 6.90
CA GLY A 9 10.04 6.10 5.89
C GLY A 9 10.27 4.74 5.22
N THR A 10 10.28 3.65 5.99
CA THR A 10 10.47 2.28 5.50
C THR A 10 9.32 1.83 4.60
N ARG A 11 8.09 2.30 4.86
CA ARG A 11 6.96 2.05 3.95
C ARG A 11 7.23 2.65 2.58
N GLY A 12 7.69 3.90 2.52
CA GLY A 12 8.03 4.57 1.27
C GLY A 12 9.15 3.85 0.48
N GLU A 13 10.11 3.23 1.17
CA GLU A 13 11.16 2.43 0.54
C GLU A 13 10.65 1.08 0.03
N ILE A 14 9.84 0.35 0.81
CA ILE A 14 9.14 -0.86 0.35
C ILE A 14 8.28 -0.56 -0.88
N CYS A 15 7.60 0.60 -0.90
CA CYS A 15 6.82 1.03 -2.05
C CYS A 15 7.67 1.32 -3.30
N ARG A 16 8.94 1.72 -3.15
CA ARG A 16 9.89 1.87 -4.27
C ARG A 16 10.50 0.55 -4.72
N LEU A 17 10.53 -0.45 -3.82
CA LEU A 17 11.02 -1.80 -4.11
C LEU A 17 9.97 -2.68 -4.82
N LEU A 18 8.69 -2.35 -4.71
CA LEU A 18 7.63 -3.02 -5.46
C LEU A 18 7.75 -2.70 -6.95
N ASP A 19 7.97 -3.74 -7.76
CA ASP A 19 8.06 -3.61 -9.21
C ASP A 19 6.74 -3.03 -9.75
N PRO A 20 6.79 -1.91 -10.51
CA PRO A 20 5.69 -1.36 -11.29
C PRO A 20 4.75 -2.36 -11.98
N SER A 21 5.32 -3.47 -12.49
CA SER A 21 4.60 -4.53 -13.21
C SER A 21 3.73 -5.42 -12.32
N VAL A 22 3.91 -5.36 -10.99
CA VAL A 22 3.05 -6.05 -10.02
C VAL A 22 1.62 -5.49 -10.07
N PHE A 23 1.46 -4.21 -10.42
CA PHE A 23 0.15 -3.60 -10.56
C PHE A 23 -0.39 -3.78 -11.98
N GLN A 24 -1.33 -4.72 -12.15
CA GLN A 24 -2.06 -4.90 -13.41
C GLN A 24 -3.02 -3.74 -13.73
N ASP A 25 -3.47 -3.02 -12.70
CA ASP A 25 -4.38 -1.89 -12.80
C ASP A 25 -3.64 -0.58 -12.48
N PRO A 26 -3.48 0.34 -13.47
CA PRO A 26 -2.83 1.63 -13.28
C PRO A 26 -3.46 2.48 -12.18
N LEU A 27 -4.78 2.39 -11.95
CA LEU A 27 -5.45 3.14 -10.89
C LEU A 27 -4.98 2.66 -9.51
N ARG A 28 -4.91 1.34 -9.30
CA ARG A 28 -4.46 0.76 -8.03
C ARG A 28 -3.02 1.14 -7.71
N ARG A 29 -2.17 1.19 -8.73
CA ARG A 29 -0.80 1.67 -8.59
C ARG A 29 -0.75 3.11 -8.10
N VAL A 30 -1.47 4.01 -8.76
CA VAL A 30 -1.46 5.44 -8.40
C VAL A 30 -2.03 5.67 -7.01
N VAL A 31 -3.11 4.97 -6.65
CA VAL A 31 -3.67 5.01 -5.29
C VAL A 31 -2.61 4.59 -4.26
N PHE A 32 -1.91 3.49 -4.52
CA PHE A 32 -0.85 3.01 -3.64
C PHE A 32 0.31 4.03 -3.51
N GLU A 33 0.82 4.55 -4.63
CA GLU A 33 1.90 5.54 -4.63
C GLU A 33 1.53 6.81 -3.85
N GLU A 34 0.29 7.30 -3.98
CA GLU A 34 -0.18 8.46 -3.24
C GLU A 34 -0.34 8.19 -1.74
N ILE A 35 -0.79 6.99 -1.35
CA ILE A 35 -0.81 6.56 0.07
C ILE A 35 0.61 6.54 0.64
N CYS A 36 1.59 5.98 -0.09
CA CYS A 36 2.98 5.95 0.37
C CYS A 36 3.59 7.35 0.50
N GLN A 37 3.29 8.26 -0.44
CA GLN A 37 3.77 9.64 -0.39
C GLN A 37 3.17 10.45 0.77
N LEU A 38 1.91 10.19 1.14
CA LEU A 38 1.26 10.84 2.28
C LEU A 38 1.89 10.42 3.62
N GLY A 39 2.50 9.23 3.67
CA GLY A 39 3.20 8.76 4.86
C GLY A 39 2.25 8.44 6.03
N SER A 40 2.76 8.62 7.24
CA SER A 40 2.02 8.28 8.47
C SER A 40 1.01 9.37 8.85
N ILE A 41 -0.21 9.26 8.35
CA ILE A 41 -1.35 10.11 8.71
C ILE A 41 -2.52 9.29 9.23
N ASP A 42 -3.45 9.93 9.94
CA ASP A 42 -4.66 9.25 10.41
C ASP A 42 -5.60 8.91 9.25
N SER A 43 -6.43 7.89 9.46
CA SER A 43 -7.31 7.35 8.42
C SER A 43 -8.38 8.33 7.94
N ARG A 44 -8.81 9.29 8.77
CA ARG A 44 -9.78 10.31 8.34
C ARG A 44 -9.09 11.25 7.37
N ARG A 45 -7.90 11.73 7.74
CA ARG A 45 -7.13 12.62 6.88
C ARG A 45 -6.71 11.98 5.56
N LEU A 46 -6.39 10.69 5.57
CA LEU A 46 -6.11 9.95 4.34
C LEU A 46 -7.31 9.95 3.39
N ARG A 47 -8.52 9.66 3.92
CA ARG A 47 -9.75 9.62 3.12
C ARG A 47 -10.11 10.98 2.51
N GLU A 48 -9.78 12.07 3.19
CA GLU A 48 -10.01 13.43 2.69
C GLU A 48 -9.02 13.81 1.57
N LEU A 49 -7.75 13.44 1.71
CA LEU A 49 -6.68 13.91 0.80
C LEU A 49 -6.52 13.03 -0.45
N LEU A 50 -6.68 11.72 -0.29
CA LEU A 50 -6.37 10.74 -1.34
C LEU A 50 -7.16 10.98 -2.64
N PRO A 51 -8.47 11.28 -2.63
CA PRO A 51 -9.22 11.48 -3.86
C PRO A 51 -8.65 12.60 -4.72
N ALA A 52 -8.38 13.76 -4.12
CA ALA A 52 -7.85 14.93 -4.82
C ALA A 52 -6.45 14.68 -5.42
N ARG A 53 -5.65 13.85 -4.76
CA ARG A 53 -4.30 13.51 -5.24
C ARG A 53 -4.35 12.55 -6.42
N VAL A 54 -5.26 11.56 -6.38
CA VAL A 54 -5.48 10.60 -7.46
C VAL A 54 -6.09 11.28 -8.69
N THR A 55 -7.03 12.22 -8.52
CA THR A 55 -7.59 12.99 -9.63
C THR A 55 -6.55 13.86 -10.32
N THR A 56 -5.66 14.49 -9.55
CA THR A 56 -4.53 15.29 -10.08
C THR A 56 -3.55 14.44 -10.91
N ARG A 57 -3.50 13.12 -10.69
CA ARG A 57 -2.68 12.16 -11.44
C ARG A 57 -3.32 11.65 -12.73
N GLY A 58 -4.51 12.15 -13.10
CA GLY A 58 -5.18 11.80 -14.35
C GLY A 58 -6.36 10.83 -14.21
N PHE A 59 -6.88 10.62 -13.00
CA PHE A 59 -8.07 9.81 -12.73
C PHE A 59 -9.22 10.69 -12.24
N PRO A 60 -9.82 11.54 -13.10
CA PRO A 60 -10.78 12.56 -12.70
C PRO A 60 -12.07 12.00 -12.08
N ASP A 61 -12.46 10.79 -12.47
CA ASP A 61 -13.67 10.10 -12.00
C ASP A 61 -13.40 9.18 -10.80
N PHE A 62 -12.25 9.32 -10.14
CA PHE A 62 -11.91 8.48 -9.00
C PHE A 62 -12.84 8.74 -7.81
N ASP A 63 -13.62 7.72 -7.47
CA ASP A 63 -14.41 7.67 -6.23
C ASP A 63 -13.78 6.68 -5.26
N LEU A 64 -13.28 7.21 -4.14
CA LEU A 64 -12.69 6.40 -3.07
C LEU A 64 -13.70 5.44 -2.45
N HIS A 65 -14.97 5.81 -2.34
CA HIS A 65 -16.01 4.94 -1.79
C HIS A 65 -16.31 3.77 -2.72
N ALA A 66 -16.44 4.02 -4.03
CA ALA A 66 -16.55 2.96 -5.03
C ALA A 66 -15.30 2.09 -5.13
N PHE A 67 -14.11 2.70 -5.02
CA PHE A 67 -12.83 1.98 -5.06
C PHE A 67 -12.65 1.04 -3.87
N LEU A 68 -13.16 1.43 -2.70
CA LEU A 68 -13.18 0.63 -1.48
C LEU A 68 -14.50 -0.13 -1.27
N ALA A 69 -15.43 -0.07 -2.22
CA ALA A 69 -16.73 -0.73 -2.14
C ALA A 69 -16.56 -2.25 -1.99
N PRO A 70 -17.58 -2.97 -1.48
CA PRO A 70 -17.36 -4.19 -0.74
C PRO A 70 -16.93 -5.31 -1.68
N GLN A 71 -15.64 -5.53 -1.79
CA GLN A 71 -15.20 -6.84 -1.35
C GLN A 71 -15.34 -6.79 0.16
N GLU A 72 -16.42 -7.36 0.70
CA GLU A 72 -16.46 -7.72 2.12
C GLU A 72 -15.36 -8.75 2.29
N VAL A 73 -14.13 -8.26 2.45
CA VAL A 73 -12.98 -9.08 2.77
C VAL A 73 -13.30 -9.59 4.15
N SER A 74 -13.64 -10.86 4.24
CA SER A 74 -13.90 -11.51 5.51
C SER A 74 -12.68 -11.31 6.41
N GLU A 75 -12.89 -11.31 7.73
CA GLU A 75 -11.79 -11.22 8.70
C GLU A 75 -10.67 -12.21 8.39
N LYS A 76 -11.04 -13.41 7.92
CA LYS A 76 -10.13 -14.46 7.45
C LYS A 76 -9.28 -14.06 6.25
N GLU A 77 -9.85 -13.35 5.27
CA GLU A 77 -9.10 -12.86 4.11
C GLU A 77 -8.21 -11.68 4.47
N ILE A 78 -8.61 -10.86 5.46
CA ILE A 78 -7.75 -9.80 6.03
C ILE A 78 -6.54 -10.45 6.71
N ASP A 79 -6.76 -11.46 7.55
CA ASP A 79 -5.69 -12.21 8.21
C ASP A 79 -4.76 -12.86 7.19
N GLN A 80 -5.31 -13.49 6.16
CA GLN A 80 -4.52 -14.15 5.12
C GLN A 80 -3.71 -13.15 4.28
N LEU A 81 -4.26 -11.98 3.97
CA LEU A 81 -3.52 -10.89 3.32
C LEU A 81 -2.40 -10.36 4.21
N PHE A 82 -2.66 -10.23 5.51
CA PHE A 82 -1.67 -9.76 6.48
C PHE A 82 -0.50 -10.76 6.62
N GLU A 83 -0.80 -12.04 6.79
CA GLU A 83 0.19 -13.13 6.82
C GLU A 83 1.00 -13.20 5.52
N SER A 84 0.35 -13.06 4.37
CA SER A 84 1.04 -13.06 3.07
C SER A 84 1.98 -11.85 2.92
N ALA A 85 1.56 -10.68 3.40
CA ALA A 85 2.41 -9.49 3.40
C ALA A 85 3.60 -9.63 4.36
N LEU A 86 3.41 -10.23 5.54
CA LEU A 86 4.51 -10.53 6.47
C LEU A 86 5.53 -11.50 5.86
N GLN A 87 5.06 -12.57 5.21
CA GLN A 87 5.95 -13.52 4.53
C GLN A 87 6.75 -12.86 3.40
N LEU A 88 6.13 -11.97 2.62
CA LEU A 88 6.84 -11.20 1.59
C LEU A 88 7.92 -10.27 2.20
N LEU A 89 7.66 -9.70 3.38
CA LEU A 89 8.63 -8.88 4.09
C LEU A 89 9.78 -9.72 4.65
N ASP A 90 9.50 -10.90 5.21
CA ASP A 90 10.53 -11.80 5.73
C ASP A 90 11.45 -12.34 4.61
N LEU A 91 10.88 -12.66 3.45
CA LEU A 91 11.65 -13.05 2.26
C LEU A 91 12.56 -11.92 1.75
N SER A 92 12.15 -10.67 1.92
CA SER A 92 12.98 -9.52 1.56
C SER A 92 14.15 -9.27 2.52
N HIS A 93 14.09 -9.75 3.78
CA HIS A 93 15.20 -9.71 4.73
C HIS A 93 16.20 -10.87 4.54
N ALA A 94 15.73 -12.05 4.14
CA ALA A 94 16.60 -13.21 3.89
C ALA A 94 17.58 -13.01 2.71
N GLY A 95 17.31 -12.05 1.82
CA GLY A 95 18.20 -11.68 0.72
C GLY A 95 19.39 -10.79 1.12
N GLU A 96 19.35 -10.14 2.28
CA GLU A 96 20.43 -9.26 2.74
C GLU A 96 21.47 -9.95 3.64
N GLU A 97 21.15 -11.11 4.22
CA GLU A 97 22.08 -11.87 5.07
C GLU A 97 23.06 -12.78 4.30
N ASN A 98 22.96 -12.89 2.97
CA ASN A 98 23.83 -13.77 2.16
C ASN A 98 25.01 -13.03 1.47
N LEU A 99 25.33 -11.82 1.90
CA LEU A 99 26.44 -11.02 1.34
C LEU A 99 27.47 -10.55 2.38
N ARG A 100 27.47 -11.13 3.58
CA ARG A 100 28.57 -10.96 4.54
C ARG A 100 28.93 -12.29 5.19
N ASP A 101 30.13 -12.74 4.82
CA ASP A 101 30.94 -13.90 5.24
C ASP A 101 30.67 -15.25 4.55
#